data_AF-A0A8B6G0D1-F1
#
_entry.id   AF-A0A8B6G0D1-F1
#
_cell.length_a   1.000
_cell.length_b   1.000
_cell.length_c   1.000
_cell.angle_alpha   90.00
_cell.angle_beta   90.00
_cell.angle_gamma   90.00
#
_symmetry.space_group_name_H-M   'P 1'
#
loop_
_entity.id
_entity.type
_entity.pdbx_description
1 polymer ?
#
loop_
_entity_poly.entity_id
_entity_poly.type
_entity_poly.pdbx_seq_one_letter_code
_entity_poly.pdbx_strand_id
1 'polypeptide(L)'
;MIMDTQPVLGDWKIKIITHGRSEEKVFTVAHYVLPKFEVSIEVPAFGLASDTTLQGTVKATYTYGKPVKGTVKLRAKLDYWYRPWQYNGSEPMVELSLNVRTG
;
A
#
# COMPACT_ATOMS: atom_id res chain seq x y z
N MET A 1 23.38 17.84 8.32
CA MET A 1 22.58 17.99 7.08
C MET A 1 21.28 18.64 7.50
N ILE A 2 21.09 19.91 7.14
CA ILE A 2 19.90 20.69 7.51
C ILE A 2 18.96 20.60 6.31
N MET A 3 17.75 20.07 6.50
CA MET A 3 16.71 20.11 5.48
C MET A 3 16.10 21.51 5.48
N ASP A 4 15.99 22.09 4.29
CA ASP A 4 15.23 23.31 4.03
C ASP A 4 13.78 23.15 4.52
N THR A 5 13.16 24.25 4.91
CA THR A 5 11.86 24.27 5.62
C THR A 5 10.68 23.86 4.73
N GLN A 6 10.85 23.84 3.40
CA GLN A 6 9.83 23.45 2.43
C GLN A 6 10.43 22.66 1.25
N PRO A 7 10.78 21.37 1.43
CA PRO A 7 11.28 20.55 0.34
C PRO A 7 10.17 20.23 -0.66
N VAL A 8 10.55 20.03 -1.93
CA VAL A 8 9.63 19.57 -2.97
C VAL A 8 9.15 18.16 -2.63
N LEU A 9 7.83 17.98 -2.55
CA LEU A 9 7.20 16.69 -2.26
C LEU A 9 7.33 15.74 -3.46
N GLY A 10 7.41 14.45 -3.19
CA GLY A 10 7.47 13.40 -4.21
C GLY A 10 8.59 12.39 -3.95
N ASP A 11 8.90 11.59 -4.98
CA ASP A 11 9.91 10.55 -4.89
C ASP A 11 11.31 11.11 -5.19
N TRP A 12 12.21 10.93 -4.24
CA TRP A 12 13.61 11.32 -4.33
C TRP A 12 14.48 10.08 -4.49
N LYS A 13 15.60 10.23 -5.21
CA LYS A 13 16.56 9.16 -5.47
C LYS A 13 17.94 9.54 -4.97
N ILE A 14 18.52 8.67 -4.14
CA ILE A 14 19.93 8.72 -3.77
C ILE A 14 20.68 7.83 -4.76
N LYS A 15 21.58 8.42 -5.56
CA LYS A 15 22.42 7.69 -6.52
C LYS A 15 23.86 7.67 -6.05
N ILE A 16 24.45 6.48 -5.97
CA ILE A 16 25.85 6.26 -5.63
C ILE A 16 26.54 5.68 -6.85
N ILE A 17 27.71 6.21 -7.23
CA ILE A 17 28.52 5.72 -8.34
C ILE A 17 29.89 5.35 -7.80
N THR A 18 30.29 4.09 -7.95
CA THR A 18 31.60 3.56 -7.53
C THR A 18 32.14 2.62 -8.59
N HIS A 19 33.39 2.81 -9.02
CA HIS A 19 34.07 1.95 -10.00
C HIS A 19 33.24 1.65 -11.26
N GLY A 20 32.48 2.64 -11.77
CA GLY A 20 31.62 2.48 -12.95
C GLY A 20 30.28 1.79 -12.70
N ARG A 21 29.98 1.35 -11.48
CA ARG A 21 28.68 0.80 -11.07
C ARG A 21 27.86 1.87 -10.36
N SER A 22 26.59 2.00 -10.73
CA SER A 22 25.64 2.89 -10.05
C SER A 22 24.57 2.12 -9.29
N GLU A 23 24.29 2.52 -8.06
CA GLU A 23 23.16 2.02 -7.27
C GLU A 23 22.23 3.18 -6.87
N GLU A 24 20.93 2.92 -6.86
CA GLU A 24 19.90 3.91 -6.55
C GLU A 24 18.99 3.41 -5.42
N LYS A 25 18.72 4.29 -4.44
CA LYS A 25 17.66 4.09 -3.44
C LYS A 25 16.63 5.20 -3.54
N VAL A 26 15.36 4.80 -3.58
CA VAL A 26 14.22 5.71 -3.65
C VAL A 26 13.65 5.92 -2.24
N PHE A 27 13.31 7.16 -1.90
CA PHE A 27 12.53 7.50 -0.71
C PHE A 27 11.55 8.64 -1.04
N THR A 28 10.39 8.66 -0.39
CA THR A 28 9.36 9.68 -0.65
C THR A 28 9.44 10.80 0.38
N VAL A 29 9.43 12.05 -0.09
CA VAL A 29 9.28 13.25 0.72
C VAL A 29 7.81 13.66 0.70
N ALA A 30 7.16 13.58 1.85
CA ALA A 30 5.75 13.94 2.03
C ALA A 30 5.58 14.68 3.36
N HIS A 31 4.48 15.43 3.51
CA HIS A 31 4.10 15.97 4.81
C HIS A 31 3.83 14.82 5.79
N TYR A 32 4.64 14.74 6.84
CA TYR A 32 4.45 13.73 7.87
C TYR A 32 3.45 14.22 8.91
N VAL A 33 2.33 13.51 9.03
CA VAL A 33 1.40 13.65 10.16
C VAL A 33 1.56 12.40 10.99
N LEU A 34 1.76 12.55 12.31
CA LEU A 34 1.86 11.41 13.22
C LEU A 34 0.59 10.54 13.09
N PRO A 35 0.68 9.31 12.53
CA PRO A 35 -0.47 8.44 12.39
C PRO A 35 -0.96 8.05 13.78
N LYS A 36 -2.24 8.23 14.07
CA LYS A 36 -2.82 7.85 15.38
C LYS A 36 -2.94 6.33 15.52
N PHE A 37 -2.91 5.61 14.40
CA PHE A 37 -3.01 4.16 14.31
C PHE A 37 -2.25 3.66 13.08
N GLU A 38 -1.87 2.39 13.12
CA GLU A 38 -1.27 1.64 12.03
C GLU A 38 -2.26 0.59 11.51
N VAL A 39 -2.21 0.33 10.21
CA VAL A 39 -3.01 -0.71 9.54
C VAL A 39 -2.05 -1.67 8.84
N SER A 40 -2.19 -2.97 9.12
CA SER A 40 -1.47 -4.03 8.42
C SER A 40 -2.45 -4.99 7.75
N ILE A 41 -2.07 -5.47 6.57
CA ILE A 41 -2.85 -6.38 5.75
C ILE A 41 -2.03 -7.65 5.57
N GLU A 42 -2.55 -8.76 6.04
CA GLU A 42 -1.97 -10.09 5.89
C GLU A 42 -2.79 -10.86 4.86
N VAL A 43 -2.23 -11.05 3.67
CA VAL A 43 -2.84 -11.80 2.56
C VAL A 43 -1.84 -12.83 2.03
N PRO A 44 -2.31 -13.93 1.40
CA PRO A 44 -1.44 -14.86 0.69
C PRO A 44 -0.56 -14.14 -0.33
N ALA A 45 0.67 -14.65 -0.52
CA ALA A 45 1.62 -14.07 -1.47
C ALA A 45 1.15 -14.18 -2.93
N PHE A 46 0.30 -15.17 -3.23
CA PHE A 46 -0.33 -15.35 -4.52
C PHE A 46 -1.72 -15.99 -4.34
N GLY A 47 -2.61 -15.72 -5.28
CA GLY A 47 -3.88 -16.43 -5.47
C GLY A 47 -3.93 -16.98 -6.88
N LEU A 48 -4.62 -18.10 -7.09
CA LEU A 48 -4.85 -18.66 -8.41
C LEU A 48 -6.01 -17.94 -9.08
N ALA A 49 -5.97 -17.79 -10.40
CA ALA A 49 -7.10 -17.22 -11.15
C ALA A 49 -8.39 -18.07 -11.04
N SER A 50 -8.25 -19.35 -10.67
CA SER A 50 -9.37 -20.25 -10.37
C SER A 50 -9.98 -20.03 -8.99
N ASP A 51 -9.31 -19.31 -8.09
CA ASP A 51 -9.78 -19.10 -6.73
C ASP A 51 -10.97 -18.14 -6.76
N THR A 52 -12.09 -18.59 -6.22
CA THR A 52 -13.30 -17.78 -6.12
C THR A 52 -13.27 -16.81 -4.93
N THR A 53 -12.36 -17.04 -3.98
CA THR A 53 -12.20 -16.22 -2.77
C THR A 53 -10.74 -16.08 -2.39
N LEU A 54 -10.35 -14.89 -1.92
CA LEU A 54 -9.05 -14.63 -1.30
C LEU A 54 -9.28 -14.28 0.17
N GLN A 55 -8.70 -15.08 1.07
CA GLN A 55 -8.79 -14.83 2.51
C GLN A 55 -7.60 -14.00 2.98
N GLY A 56 -7.86 -12.99 3.80
CA GLY A 56 -6.83 -12.14 4.39
C GLY A 56 -7.31 -11.51 5.68
N THR A 57 -6.35 -11.04 6.49
CA THR A 57 -6.62 -10.37 7.77
C THR A 57 -6.20 -8.92 7.67
N VAL A 58 -7.11 -8.01 8.05
CA VAL A 58 -6.79 -6.59 8.25
C VAL A 58 -6.68 -6.35 9.75
N LYS A 59 -5.52 -5.87 10.21
CA LYS A 59 -5.30 -5.46 11.60
C LYS A 59 -5.15 -3.94 11.64
N ALA A 60 -5.79 -3.31 12.62
CA ALA A 60 -5.69 -1.89 12.85
C ALA A 60 -5.51 -1.62 14.34
N THR A 61 -4.39 -0.97 14.69
CA THR A 61 -3.96 -0.79 16.08
C THR A 61 -3.55 0.66 16.30
N TYR A 62 -4.09 1.29 17.34
CA TYR A 62 -3.63 2.62 17.74
C TYR A 62 -2.18 2.58 18.22
N THR A 63 -1.46 3.69 18.16
CA THR A 63 -0.05 3.78 18.62
C THR A 63 0.15 3.39 20.08
N TYR A 64 -0.91 3.39 20.89
CA TYR A 64 -0.93 2.96 22.30
C TYR A 64 -1.43 1.50 22.51
N GLY A 65 -1.52 0.71 21.43
CA GLY A 65 -1.74 -0.74 21.48
C GLY A 65 -3.19 -1.23 21.56
N LYS A 66 -4.20 -0.34 21.56
CA LYS A 66 -5.62 -0.76 21.55
C LYS A 66 -6.15 -0.98 20.12
N PRO A 67 -7.16 -1.86 19.94
CA PRO A 67 -7.79 -2.07 18.65
C PRO A 67 -8.55 -0.84 18.16
N VAL A 68 -8.56 -0.64 16.84
CA VAL A 68 -9.29 0.46 16.18
C VAL A 68 -10.77 0.12 16.02
N LYS A 69 -11.64 1.08 16.33
CA LYS A 69 -13.07 1.06 15.99
C LYS A 69 -13.30 1.93 14.77
N GLY A 70 -13.95 1.39 13.74
CA GLY A 70 -14.23 2.17 12.53
C GLY A 70 -14.77 1.35 11.38
N THR A 71 -14.77 1.95 10.19
CA THR A 71 -15.19 1.32 8.94
C THR A 71 -13.96 1.03 8.09
N VAL A 72 -13.87 -0.19 7.59
CA VAL A 72 -12.84 -0.63 6.66
C VAL A 72 -13.44 -0.65 5.26
N LYS A 73 -12.76 -0.02 4.30
CA LYS A 73 -13.04 -0.13 2.86
C LYS A 73 -11.87 -0.82 2.19
N LEU A 74 -12.11 -2.01 1.65
CA LEU A 74 -11.13 -2.80 0.91
C LEU A 74 -11.41 -2.69 -0.58
N ARG A 75 -10.34 -2.51 -1.36
CA ARG A 75 -10.36 -2.53 -2.82
C ARG A 75 -9.32 -3.52 -3.30
N ALA A 76 -9.75 -4.48 -4.11
CA ALA A 76 -8.88 -5.47 -4.70
C ALA A 76 -8.99 -5.43 -6.23
N LYS A 77 -7.86 -5.65 -6.88
CA LYS A 77 -7.76 -5.76 -8.35
C LYS A 77 -6.75 -6.83 -8.72
N LEU A 78 -7.00 -7.50 -9.84
CA LEU A 78 -6.01 -8.39 -10.42
C LEU A 78 -4.98 -7.56 -11.18
N ASP A 79 -3.71 -7.72 -10.80
CA ASP A 79 -2.59 -7.13 -11.52
C ASP A 79 -2.09 -8.13 -12.56
N TYR A 80 -2.41 -7.89 -13.83
CA TYR A 80 -2.01 -8.75 -14.93
C TYR A 80 -0.70 -8.24 -15.56
N TRP A 81 0.30 -9.10 -15.67
CA TRP A 81 1.57 -8.79 -16.35
C TRP A 81 1.44 -8.59 -17.87
N TYR A 82 0.31 -9.01 -18.45
CA TYR A 82 -0.04 -8.80 -19.86
C TYR A 82 -1.47 -8.27 -19.93
N ARG A 83 -1.66 -7.09 -20.54
CA ARG A 83 -3.00 -6.53 -20.82
C ARG A 83 -3.49 -7.11 -22.15
N PRO A 84 -4.54 -7.94 -22.17
CA PRO A 84 -5.07 -8.43 -23.44
C PRO A 84 -5.62 -7.28 -24.27
N TRP A 85 -5.28 -7.23 -25.56
CA TRP A 85 -5.67 -6.17 -26.51
C TRP A 85 -7.19 -5.95 -26.68
N GLN A 86 -8.02 -6.77 -26.05
CA GLN A 86 -9.48 -6.72 -26.11
C GLN A 86 -10.14 -6.10 -24.86
N TYR A 87 -9.37 -5.59 -23.89
CA TYR A 87 -9.95 -4.98 -22.69
C TYR A 87 -10.35 -3.50 -22.91
N ASN A 88 -11.57 -3.28 -23.37
CA ASN A 88 -12.16 -1.94 -23.53
C ASN A 88 -12.92 -1.44 -22.27
N GLY A 89 -12.81 -2.15 -21.14
CA GLY A 89 -13.51 -1.84 -19.88
C GLY A 89 -12.61 -1.30 -18.78
N SER A 90 -13.22 -0.75 -17.72
CA SER A 90 -12.55 -0.52 -16.44
C SER A 90 -12.10 -1.85 -15.83
N GLU A 91 -10.88 -1.90 -15.26
CA GLU A 91 -10.38 -3.09 -14.53
C GLU A 91 -11.44 -3.55 -13.52
N PRO A 92 -11.72 -4.87 -13.41
CA PRO A 92 -12.70 -5.36 -12.46
C PRO A 92 -12.13 -5.15 -11.05
N MET A 93 -12.68 -4.16 -10.36
CA MET A 93 -12.36 -3.83 -8.98
C MET A 93 -13.42 -4.44 -8.07
N VAL A 94 -12.99 -5.25 -7.11
CA VAL A 94 -13.88 -5.68 -6.03
C VAL A 94 -13.74 -4.70 -4.88
N GLU A 95 -14.84 -4.06 -4.48
CA GLU A 95 -14.90 -3.21 -3.29
C GLU A 95 -15.72 -3.89 -2.20
N LEU A 96 -15.16 -3.98 -0.99
CA LEU A 96 -15.82 -4.52 0.19
C LEU A 96 -15.76 -3.52 1.33
N SER A 97 -16.91 -3.17 1.90
CA SER A 97 -17.01 -2.27 3.06
C SER A 97 -17.49 -3.03 4.28
N LEU A 98 -16.72 -3.02 5.36
CA LEU A 98 -16.99 -3.74 6.60
C LEU A 98 -16.96 -2.78 7.80
N ASN A 99 -17.91 -2.91 8.72
CA ASN A 99 -17.90 -2.19 9.99
C ASN A 99 -17.19 -3.02 11.05
N VAL A 100 -16.07 -2.52 11.57
CA VAL A 100 -15.27 -3.19 12.58
C VAL A 100 -15.80 -2.82 13.96
N ARG A 101 -16.45 -3.78 14.62
CA ARG A 101 -16.86 -3.70 16.02
C ARG A 101 -15.87 -4.51 16.84
N THR A 102 -15.23 -3.89 17.81
CA THR A 102 -14.44 -4.63 18.82
C THR A 102 -15.41 -5.39 19.72
N GLY A 103 -15.20 -6.69 19.86
CA GLY A 103 -15.87 -7.51 20.88
C GLY A 103 -15.48 -7.11 22.29
#